data_AF-A0A3C0C445-F1
#
_entry.id   AF-A0A3C0C445-F1
#
_cell.length_a   1.000
_cell.length_b   1.000
_cell.length_c   1.000
_cell.angle_alpha   90.00
_cell.angle_beta   90.00
_cell.angle_gamma   90.00
#
_symmetry.space_group_name_H-M   'P 1'
#
loop_
_entity.id
_entity.type
_entity.pdbx_description
1 polymer ?
#
loop_
_entity_poly.entity_id
_entity_poly.type
_entity_poly.pdbx_seq_one_letter_code
_entity_poly.pdbx_strand_id
1 'polypeptide(L)'
;VVGASYTSISFLRTLFTKVEQHSRYWIIGFICVSTAVFSTMGNPVALLIVAGSLNGLILPVSLGVTLLAAFNKKIVGADYHHPKVLAALGWIMVVFTAWMGFKSLTGIAKLFS
;
A
#
# COMPACT_ATOMS: atom_id res chain seq x y z
N VAL A 1 -7.92 -8.75 -0.73
CA VAL A 1 -7.27 -9.97 -1.27
C VAL A 1 -6.84 -9.78 -2.71
N VAL A 2 -7.75 -9.52 -3.66
CA VAL A 2 -7.43 -9.33 -5.10
C VAL A 2 -6.31 -8.31 -5.36
N GLY A 3 -6.37 -7.11 -4.77
CA GLY A 3 -5.33 -6.08 -4.95
C GLY A 3 -3.95 -6.42 -4.37
N ALA A 4 -3.91 -7.10 -3.22
CA ALA A 4 -2.66 -7.60 -2.64
C ALA A 4 -2.08 -8.73 -3.50
N SER A 5 -2.93 -9.59 -4.08
CA SER A 5 -2.52 -10.61 -5.04
C SER A 5 -1.94 -10.00 -6.32
N TYR A 6 -2.54 -8.96 -6.89
CA TYR A 6 -1.98 -8.27 -8.08
C TYR A 6 -0.62 -7.63 -7.79
N THR A 7 -0.46 -7.02 -6.61
CA THR A 7 0.83 -6.42 -6.21
C THR A 7 1.89 -7.50 -6.00
N SER A 8 1.58 -8.57 -5.27
CA SER A 8 2.50 -9.70 -5.08
C SER A 8 2.84 -10.42 -6.38
N ILE A 9 1.88 -10.59 -7.30
CA ILE A 9 2.13 -11.17 -8.63
C ILE A 9 3.00 -10.22 -9.48
N SER A 10 2.78 -8.92 -9.39
CA SER A 10 3.65 -7.93 -10.04
C SER A 10 5.08 -8.01 -9.48
N PHE A 11 5.26 -8.08 -8.15
CA PHE A 11 6.57 -8.28 -7.53
C PHE A 11 7.23 -9.60 -7.93
N LEU A 12 6.47 -10.70 -7.96
CA LEU A 12 6.96 -12.01 -8.38
C LEU A 12 7.41 -12.01 -9.85
N ARG A 13 6.64 -11.36 -10.73
CA ARG A 13 6.98 -11.20 -12.16
C ARG A 13 8.24 -10.35 -12.34
N THR A 14 8.39 -9.28 -11.58
CA THR A 14 9.54 -8.36 -11.69
C THR A 14 10.84 -8.96 -11.13
N LEU A 15 10.78 -9.76 -10.05
CA LEU A 15 11.98 -10.35 -9.42
C LEU A 15 12.48 -11.62 -10.14
N PHE A 16 11.64 -12.32 -10.92
CA PHE A 16 12.02 -13.54 -11.62
C PHE A 16 11.46 -13.61 -13.05
N THR A 17 12.19 -13.09 -14.04
CA THR A 17 11.90 -13.25 -15.48
C THR A 17 11.84 -14.72 -15.96
N LYS A 18 12.33 -15.68 -15.16
CA LYS A 18 12.32 -17.13 -15.45
C LYS A 18 11.02 -17.86 -15.07
N VAL A 19 9.97 -17.16 -14.63
CA VAL A 19 8.68 -17.74 -14.19
C VAL A 19 7.56 -17.41 -15.20
N GLU A 20 7.85 -17.37 -16.50
CA GLU A 20 6.82 -17.22 -17.55
C GLU A 20 6.36 -18.60 -18.09
N GLN A 21 7.24 -19.61 -18.08
CA GLN A 21 6.96 -20.92 -18.73
C GLN A 21 6.29 -21.98 -17.83
N HIS A 22 6.20 -21.76 -16.51
CA HIS A 22 5.59 -22.72 -15.58
C HIS A 22 4.88 -22.06 -14.37
N SER A 23 4.38 -20.84 -14.56
CA SER A 23 3.83 -19.99 -13.49
C SER A 23 2.68 -20.66 -12.73
N ARG A 24 1.89 -21.53 -13.38
CA ARG A 24 0.75 -22.21 -12.75
C ARG A 24 1.15 -23.08 -11.55
N TYR A 25 2.25 -23.83 -11.63
CA TYR A 25 2.69 -24.70 -10.54
C TYR A 25 3.32 -23.91 -9.40
N TRP A 26 4.03 -22.82 -9.70
CA TRP A 26 4.57 -21.92 -8.68
C TRP A 26 3.48 -21.14 -7.95
N ILE A 27 2.43 -20.71 -8.64
CA ILE A 27 1.27 -20.07 -8.01
C ILE A 27 0.56 -21.07 -7.07
N ILE A 28 0.33 -22.30 -7.51
CA ILE A 28 -0.30 -23.34 -6.67
C ILE A 28 0.59 -23.66 -5.46
N GLY A 29 1.90 -23.82 -5.65
CA GLY A 29 2.84 -24.03 -4.54
C GLY A 29 2.85 -22.87 -3.55
N PHE A 30 2.86 -21.64 -4.03
CA PHE A 30 2.81 -20.45 -3.17
C PHE A 30 1.49 -20.34 -2.40
N ILE A 31 0.35 -20.69 -3.02
CA ILE A 31 -0.95 -20.73 -2.33
C ILE A 31 -0.96 -21.82 -1.26
N CYS A 32 -0.49 -23.03 -1.55
CA CYS A 32 -0.42 -24.13 -0.58
C CYS A 32 0.48 -23.77 0.61
N VAL A 33 1.67 -23.23 0.36
CA VAL A 33 2.60 -22.80 1.42
C VAL A 33 2.01 -21.65 2.23
N SER A 34 1.43 -20.63 1.58
CA SER A 34 0.79 -19.51 2.26
C SER A 34 -0.39 -19.97 3.11
N THR A 35 -1.18 -20.93 2.62
CA THR A 35 -2.32 -21.53 3.35
C THR A 35 -1.84 -22.35 4.54
N ALA A 36 -0.76 -23.13 4.39
CA ALA A 36 -0.18 -23.91 5.49
C ALA A 36 0.41 -23.01 6.59
N VAL A 37 1.13 -21.95 6.22
CA VAL A 37 1.63 -20.94 7.17
C VAL A 37 0.47 -20.21 7.84
N PHE A 38 -0.55 -19.82 7.09
CA PHE A 38 -1.73 -19.15 7.64
C PHE A 38 -2.54 -20.05 8.58
N SER A 39 -2.64 -21.35 8.27
CA SER A 39 -3.32 -22.33 9.11
C SER A 39 -2.55 -22.68 10.39
N THR A 40 -1.24 -22.48 10.42
CA THR A 40 -0.38 -22.80 11.58
C THR A 40 -0.09 -21.58 12.45
N MET A 41 -0.05 -20.37 11.87
CA MET A 41 0.10 -19.11 12.61
C MET A 41 -1.26 -18.59 13.07
N GLY A 42 -1.64 -18.86 14.32
CA GLY A 42 -2.90 -18.43 14.92
C GLY A 42 -3.12 -16.92 15.14
N ASN A 43 -2.15 -16.06 14.79
CA ASN A 43 -2.25 -14.59 14.97
C ASN A 43 -2.15 -13.78 13.66
N PRO A 44 -2.89 -14.13 12.58
CA PRO A 44 -2.88 -13.35 11.35
C PRO A 44 -3.48 -11.95 11.56
N VAL A 45 -4.36 -11.80 12.57
CA VAL A 45 -5.08 -10.56 12.86
C VAL A 45 -4.14 -9.45 13.34
N ALA A 46 -3.20 -9.75 14.24
CA ALA A 46 -2.23 -8.76 14.72
C ALA A 46 -1.29 -8.28 13.61
N LEU A 47 -0.76 -9.21 12.80
CA LEU A 47 0.07 -8.86 11.64
C LEU A 47 -0.72 -8.08 10.58
N LEU A 48 -1.97 -8.47 10.32
CA LEU A 48 -2.86 -7.78 9.38
C LEU A 48 -3.16 -6.35 9.85
N ILE A 49 -3.32 -6.17 11.15
CA ILE A 49 -3.59 -4.89 11.76
C ILE A 49 -2.36 -3.97 11.72
N VAL A 50 -1.17 -4.50 12.05
CA VAL A 50 0.08 -3.75 11.93
C VAL A 50 0.32 -3.36 10.47
N ALA A 51 0.16 -4.29 9.52
CA ALA A 51 0.28 -3.99 8.09
C ALA A 51 -0.77 -2.96 7.61
N GLY A 52 -2.03 -3.08 8.06
CA GLY A 52 -3.12 -2.16 7.74
C GLY A 52 -2.88 -0.77 8.29
N SER A 53 -2.33 -0.66 9.50
CA SER A 53 -1.98 0.61 10.13
C SER A 53 -0.83 1.33 9.39
N LEU A 54 0.22 0.60 9.04
CA LEU A 54 1.35 1.10 8.27
C LEU A 54 0.89 1.54 6.88
N ASN A 55 0.00 0.77 6.23
CA ASN A 55 -0.56 1.14 4.93
C ASN A 55 -1.54 2.33 5.00
N GLY A 56 -2.31 2.45 6.08
CA GLY A 56 -3.16 3.61 6.32
C GLY A 56 -2.36 4.90 6.49
N LEU A 57 -1.13 4.80 7.03
CA LEU A 57 -0.23 5.94 7.21
C LEU A 57 0.65 6.22 5.98
N ILE A 58 1.00 5.21 5.18
CA ILE A 58 1.85 5.40 3.99
C ILE A 58 1.15 6.24 2.91
N LEU A 59 -0.18 6.12 2.80
CA LEU A 59 -1.01 6.86 1.83
C LEU A 59 -0.95 8.39 2.02
N PRO A 60 -1.30 8.95 3.20
CA PRO A 60 -1.23 10.40 3.42
C PRO A 60 0.20 10.93 3.38
N VAL A 61 1.19 10.16 3.85
CA VAL A 61 2.61 10.56 3.80
C VAL A 61 3.11 10.62 2.36
N SER A 62 2.87 9.57 1.56
CA SER A 62 3.30 9.52 0.15
C SER A 62 2.61 10.59 -0.70
N LEU A 63 1.29 10.76 -0.53
CA LEU A 63 0.54 11.80 -1.23
C LEU A 63 0.99 13.19 -0.80
N GLY A 64 1.22 13.44 0.50
CA GLY A 64 1.71 14.71 1.00
C GLY A 64 3.09 15.07 0.44
N VAL A 65 4.03 14.13 0.47
CA VAL A 65 5.38 14.31 -0.10
C VAL A 65 5.30 14.55 -1.62
N THR A 66 4.48 13.80 -2.33
CA THR A 66 4.30 13.95 -3.78
C THR A 66 3.68 15.31 -4.13
N LEU A 67 2.71 15.77 -3.36
CA LEU A 67 2.05 17.06 -3.58
C LEU A 67 3.02 18.21 -3.29
N LEU A 68 3.81 18.12 -2.22
CA LEU A 68 4.89 19.07 -1.92
C LEU A 68 5.97 19.08 -3.01
N ALA A 69 6.34 17.91 -3.52
CA ALA A 69 7.28 17.76 -4.63
C ALA A 69 6.71 18.33 -5.94
N ALA A 70 5.39 18.22 -6.16
CA ALA A 70 4.71 18.75 -7.35
C ALA A 70 4.77 20.29 -7.44
N PHE A 71 4.94 20.99 -6.31
CA PHE A 71 5.17 22.44 -6.27
C PHE A 71 6.65 22.82 -6.41
N ASN A 72 7.57 21.86 -6.31
CA ASN A 72 9.00 22.13 -6.42
C ASN A 72 9.43 22.12 -7.89
N LYS A 73 9.67 23.32 -8.44
CA LYS A 73 10.14 23.53 -9.82
C LYS A 73 11.46 22.80 -10.14
N LYS A 74 12.27 22.45 -9.13
CA LYS A 74 13.49 21.65 -9.32
C LYS A 74 13.21 20.18 -9.64
N ILE A 75 12.05 19.65 -9.24
CA ILE A 75 11.67 18.24 -9.41
C ILE A 75 10.81 18.04 -10.66
N VAL A 76 9.86 18.94 -10.91
CA VAL A 76 8.88 18.79 -12.01
C VAL A 76 9.28 19.53 -13.30
N GLY A 77 10.36 20.33 -13.25
CA GLY A 77 10.82 21.15 -14.36
C GLY A 77 10.20 22.55 -14.39
N ALA A 78 10.88 23.48 -15.06
CA ALA A 78 10.51 24.91 -15.06
C ALA A 78 9.19 25.21 -15.79
N ASP A 79 8.79 24.37 -16.75
CA ASP A 79 7.61 24.56 -17.58
C ASP A 79 6.33 23.98 -16.97
N TYR A 80 6.45 23.10 -15.96
CA TYR A 80 5.31 22.43 -15.38
C TYR A 80 4.58 23.29 -14.34
N HIS A 81 3.35 23.65 -14.67
CA HIS A 81 2.45 24.36 -13.76
C HIS A 81 1.41 23.37 -13.24
N HIS A 82 1.61 22.89 -12.01
CA HIS A 82 0.65 21.98 -11.40
C HIS A 82 -0.72 22.68 -11.24
N PRO A 83 -1.82 22.10 -11.77
CA PRO A 83 -3.13 22.74 -11.73
C PRO A 83 -3.59 22.93 -10.27
N LYS A 84 -3.85 24.20 -9.90
CA LYS A 84 -4.21 24.61 -8.53
C LYS A 84 -5.43 23.86 -7.98
N VAL A 85 -6.37 23.46 -8.86
CA VAL A 85 -7.56 22.68 -8.51
C VAL A 85 -7.19 21.27 -8.07
N LEU A 86 -6.33 20.55 -8.82
CA LEU A 86 -5.88 19.21 -8.44
C LEU A 86 -5.04 19.27 -7.16
N ALA A 87 -4.27 20.34 -6.98
CA ALA A 87 -3.49 20.54 -5.77
C ALA A 87 -4.39 20.73 -4.53
N ALA A 88 -5.47 21.51 -4.66
CA ALA A 88 -6.45 21.68 -3.61
C ALA A 88 -7.18 20.37 -3.28
N LEU A 89 -7.63 19.63 -4.30
CA LEU A 89 -8.25 18.32 -4.12
C LEU A 89 -7.27 17.30 -3.50
N GLY A 90 -6.00 17.34 -3.89
CA GLY A 90 -4.93 16.53 -3.32
C GLY A 90 -4.75 16.80 -1.83
N TRP A 91 -4.68 18.07 -1.43
CA TRP A 91 -4.60 18.45 -0.01
C TRP A 91 -5.83 18.02 0.79
N ILE A 92 -7.03 18.16 0.21
CA ILE A 92 -8.28 17.67 0.82
C ILE A 92 -8.20 16.16 1.05
N MET A 93 -7.72 15.39 0.07
CA MET A 93 -7.55 13.94 0.20
C MET A 93 -6.48 13.55 1.20
N VAL A 94 -5.37 14.29 1.29
CA VAL A 94 -4.33 14.07 2.32
C VAL A 94 -4.90 14.25 3.72
N VAL A 95 -5.68 15.32 3.96
CA VAL A 95 -6.32 15.55 5.26
C VAL A 95 -7.35 14.47 5.57
N PHE A 96 -8.17 14.10 4.59
CA PHE A 96 -9.19 13.06 4.75
C PHE A 96 -8.59 11.68 5.04
N THR A 97 -7.54 11.30 4.30
CA THR A 97 -6.83 10.02 4.50
C THR A 97 -6.02 10.01 5.78
N ALA A 98 -5.42 11.13 6.19
CA ALA A 98 -4.76 11.25 7.49
C ALA A 98 -5.75 11.08 8.65
N TRP A 99 -6.94 11.68 8.55
CA TRP A 99 -8.01 11.51 9.53
C TRP A 99 -8.50 10.05 9.60
N MET A 100 -8.76 9.43 8.45
CA MET A 100 -9.12 8.00 8.40
C MET A 100 -8.00 7.10 8.92
N GLY A 101 -6.74 7.40 8.61
CA GLY A 101 -5.56 6.68 9.09
C GLY A 101 -5.45 6.75 10.61
N PHE A 102 -5.62 7.94 11.20
CA PHE A 102 -5.61 8.13 12.64
C PHE A 102 -6.79 7.41 13.34
N LYS A 103 -7.99 7.48 12.76
CA LYS A 103 -9.16 6.75 13.26
C LYS A 103 -8.98 5.24 13.18
N SER A 104 -8.39 4.74 12.09
CA SER A 104 -8.06 3.33 11.92
C SER A 104 -7.07 2.87 12.98
N LEU A 105 -6.00 3.64 13.20
CA LEU A 105 -4.96 3.34 14.19
C LEU A 105 -5.52 3.29 15.62
N THR A 106 -6.36 4.25 15.98
CA THR A 106 -6.99 4.35 17.31
C THR A 106 -8.09 3.31 17.53
N GLY A 107 -8.90 3.01 16.49
CA GLY A 107 -9.91 1.95 16.54
C GLY A 107 -9.29 0.55 16.67
N ILE A 108 -8.15 0.35 16.01
CA ILE A 108 -7.30 -0.83 16.16
C ILE A 108 -6.68 -0.91 17.56
N ALA A 109 -6.09 0.18 18.07
CA ALA A 109 -5.44 0.18 19.38
C ALA A 109 -6.40 -0.18 20.52
N LYS A 110 -7.68 0.19 20.39
CA LYS A 110 -8.77 -0.22 21.30
C LYS A 110 -9.13 -1.71 21.25
N LEU A 111 -8.75 -2.44 20.20
CA LEU A 111 -8.96 -3.90 20.10
C LEU A 111 -7.81 -4.70 20.72
N PHE A 112 -6.66 -4.06 20.99
CA PHE A 112 -5.50 -4.65 21.68
C PHE A 112 -5.34 -4.22 23.14
N SER A 113 -6.28 -3.43 23.67
CA SER A 113 -6.40 -3.06 25.08
C SER A 113 -7.69 -3.62 25.66
#